data_AF-A0A973CN63-F1
#
_entry.id   AF-A0A973CN63-F1
#
_cell.length_a   1.000
_cell.length_b   1.000
_cell.length_c   1.000
_cell.angle_alpha   90.00
_cell.angle_beta   90.00
_cell.angle_gamma   90.00
#
_symmetry.space_group_name_H-M   'P 1'
#
loop_
_entity.id
_entity.type
_entity.pdbx_description
1 polymer ?
#
loop_
_entity_poly.entity_id
_entity_poly.type
_entity_poly.pdbx_seq_one_letter_code
_entity_poly.pdbx_strand_id
1 'polypeptide(L)'
;LDYRWPGNVRELEQCCRNIIVRNDYIPLSIFQDKTFNKAFVKGELKATELLELYCSHLYKIHGSYTKVAEMLDMDRRTVKNHVNTEILKRYKLND
;
A
#
# COMPACT_ATOMS: atom_id res chain seq x y z
N LEU A 1 -1.14 18.24 -22.94
CA LEU A 1 -1.63 18.68 -21.61
C LEU A 1 -1.74 17.44 -20.75
N ASP A 2 -0.70 17.19 -19.97
CA ASP A 2 -0.52 15.96 -19.21
C ASP A 2 -1.27 16.09 -17.87
N TYR A 3 -2.47 15.54 -17.81
CA TYR A 3 -3.37 15.68 -16.66
C TYR A 3 -2.92 14.71 -15.56
N ARG A 4 -2.19 15.23 -14.56
CA ARG A 4 -1.56 14.45 -13.49
C ARG A 4 -2.49 14.06 -12.34
N TRP A 5 -3.71 14.59 -12.31
CA TRP A 5 -4.61 14.35 -11.19
C TRP A 5 -5.28 12.98 -11.33
N PRO A 6 -5.17 12.11 -10.31
CA PRO A 6 -5.61 10.71 -10.41
C PRO A 6 -7.14 10.54 -10.30
N GLY A 7 -7.86 11.57 -9.85
CA GLY A 7 -9.30 11.54 -9.56
C GLY A 7 -10.17 12.26 -10.57
N ASN A 8 -11.48 12.25 -10.37
CA ASN A 8 -12.41 13.09 -11.14
C ASN A 8 -12.46 14.54 -10.60
N VAL A 9 -13.14 15.45 -11.32
CA VAL A 9 -13.25 16.88 -10.94
C VAL A 9 -13.90 17.11 -9.57
N ARG A 10 -14.79 16.21 -9.12
CA ARG A 10 -15.42 16.32 -7.79
C ARG A 10 -14.42 16.04 -6.67
N GLU A 11 -13.47 15.14 -6.89
CA GLU A 11 -12.40 14.86 -5.92
C GLU A 11 -11.43 16.04 -5.80
N LEU A 12 -11.18 16.76 -6.89
CA LEU A 12 -10.40 18.00 -6.88
C LEU A 12 -11.13 19.10 -6.09
N GLU A 13 -12.43 19.26 -6.32
CA GLU A 13 -13.25 20.23 -5.57
C GLU A 13 -13.22 19.94 -4.07
N GLN A 14 -13.39 18.67 -3.69
CA GLN A 14 -13.37 18.26 -2.29
C GLN A 14 -11.99 18.46 -1.64
N CYS A 15 -10.90 18.23 -2.39
CA CYS A 15 -9.54 18.53 -1.96
C CYS A 15 -9.35 20.03 -1.67
N CYS A 16 -9.69 20.90 -2.62
CA CYS A 16 -9.60 22.34 -2.44
C CYS A 16 -10.44 22.83 -1.25
N ARG A 17 -11.65 22.29 -1.09
CA ARG A 17 -12.52 22.59 0.06
C ARG A 17 -11.88 22.21 1.39
N ASN A 18 -11.29 21.02 1.47
CA ASN A 18 -10.64 20.56 2.70
C ASN A 18 -9.41 21.42 3.05
N ILE A 19 -8.59 21.81 2.07
CA ILE A 19 -7.44 22.73 2.27
C ILE A 19 -7.91 24.07 2.81
N ILE A 20 -8.93 24.68 2.20
CA ILE A 20 -9.41 26.01 2.61
C ILE A 20 -10.02 25.98 4.02
N VAL A 21 -10.73 24.90 4.37
CA VAL A 21 -11.43 24.80 5.66
C VAL A 21 -10.52 24.36 6.80
N ARG A 22 -9.60 23.44 6.54
CA ARG A 22 -8.78 22.79 7.59
C ARG A 22 -7.32 23.21 7.57
N ASN A 23 -6.89 23.94 6.54
CA ASN A 23 -5.50 24.30 6.24
C ASN A 23 -4.54 23.08 6.21
N ASP A 24 -5.12 21.90 6.07
CA ASP A 24 -4.43 20.62 6.08
C ASP A 24 -5.18 19.69 5.12
N TYR A 25 -4.42 19.10 4.22
CA TYR A 25 -4.90 18.09 3.29
C TYR A 25 -3.85 17.00 3.24
N ILE A 26 -4.21 15.87 3.80
CA ILE A 26 -3.48 14.62 3.65
C ILE A 26 -4.10 13.93 2.44
N PRO A 27 -3.48 13.98 1.24
CA PRO A 27 -3.94 13.15 0.14
C PRO A 27 -3.99 11.70 0.61
N LEU A 28 -4.95 10.92 0.11
CA LEU A 28 -4.83 9.47 0.17
C LEU A 28 -3.49 9.14 -0.50
N SER A 29 -2.47 8.88 0.32
CA SER A 29 -1.21 8.36 -0.16
C SER A 29 -1.54 6.96 -0.63
N ILE A 30 -1.94 6.86 -1.89
CA ILE A 30 -1.90 5.60 -2.60
C ILE A 30 -0.41 5.30 -2.58
N PHE A 31 0.01 4.47 -1.63
CA PHE A 31 1.39 4.02 -1.48
C PHE A 31 1.72 3.21 -2.74
N GLN A 32 1.97 3.92 -3.84
CA GLN A 32 2.29 3.34 -5.11
C GLN A 32 3.78 3.09 -5.04
N ASP A 33 4.18 1.94 -4.50
CA ASP A 33 5.43 1.35 -4.95
C ASP A 33 5.25 1.09 -6.45
N LYS A 34 5.62 2.08 -7.26
CA LYS A 34 5.45 2.08 -8.72
C LYS A 34 6.21 0.91 -9.34
N THR A 35 7.25 0.42 -8.68
CA THR A 35 8.02 -0.75 -9.11
C THR A 35 7.21 -2.02 -8.88
N PHE A 36 6.56 -2.16 -7.71
CA PHE A 36 5.65 -3.28 -7.43
C PHE A 36 4.47 -3.32 -8.40
N ASN A 37 3.73 -2.22 -8.55
CA ASN A 37 2.56 -2.19 -9.44
C ASN A 37 2.95 -2.52 -10.89
N LYS A 38 4.12 -2.07 -11.35
CA LYS A 38 4.63 -2.43 -12.68
C LYS A 38 4.99 -3.91 -12.79
N ALA A 39 5.74 -4.47 -11.84
CA ALA A 39 6.13 -5.88 -11.86
C ALA A 39 4.91 -6.82 -11.72
N PHE A 40 3.93 -6.43 -10.90
CA PHE A 40 2.66 -7.15 -10.73
C PHE A 40 1.83 -7.15 -12.01
N VAL A 41 1.60 -5.98 -12.62
CA VAL A 41 0.83 -5.86 -13.87
C VAL A 41 1.53 -6.57 -15.03
N LYS A 42 2.87 -6.60 -15.05
CA LYS A 42 3.64 -7.35 -16.04
C LYS A 42 3.71 -8.86 -15.80
N GLY A 43 3.29 -9.33 -14.63
CA GLY A 43 3.36 -10.75 -14.26
C GLY A 43 4.80 -11.27 -14.06
N GLU A 44 5.74 -10.39 -13.72
CA GLU A 44 7.16 -10.74 -13.56
C GLU A 44 7.47 -11.27 -12.14
N LEU A 45 6.52 -11.15 -11.21
CA LEU A 45 6.69 -11.57 -9.82
C LEU A 45 6.47 -13.07 -9.65
N LYS A 46 7.39 -13.71 -8.91
CA LYS A 46 7.19 -15.08 -8.43
C LYS A 46 6.12 -15.11 -7.34
N ALA A 47 5.49 -16.27 -7.17
CA ALA A 47 4.47 -16.47 -6.14
C ALA A 47 4.97 -16.11 -4.72
N THR A 48 6.23 -16.45 -4.40
CA THR A 48 6.84 -16.12 -3.11
C THR A 48 7.00 -14.62 -2.92
N GLU A 49 7.44 -13.90 -3.95
CA GLU A 49 7.63 -12.45 -3.91
C GLU A 49 6.29 -11.73 -3.73
N LEU A 50 5.24 -12.19 -4.42
CA LEU A 50 3.89 -11.66 -4.28
C LEU A 50 3.36 -11.85 -2.84
N LEU A 51 3.52 -13.06 -2.30
CA LEU A 51 3.12 -13.37 -0.92
C LEU A 51 3.89 -12.52 0.09
N GLU A 52 5.20 -12.34 -0.11
CA GLU A 52 6.01 -11.51 0.78
C GLU A 52 5.56 -10.04 0.77
N LEU A 53 5.30 -9.51 -0.42
CA LEU A 53 4.83 -8.14 -0.61
C LEU A 53 3.45 -7.92 0.01
N TYR A 54 2.51 -8.83 -0.23
CA TYR A 54 1.14 -8.70 0.25
C TYR A 54 1.05 -8.92 1.77
N CYS A 55 1.72 -9.93 2.33
CA CYS A 55 1.78 -10.15 3.78
C CYS A 55 2.42 -8.95 4.50
N SER A 56 3.51 -8.41 3.96
CA SER A 56 4.18 -7.23 4.54
C SER A 56 3.32 -5.98 4.48
N HIS A 57 2.56 -5.79 3.40
CA HIS A 57 1.62 -4.68 3.25
C HIS A 57 0.48 -4.75 4.28
N LEU A 58 -0.18 -5.90 4.40
CA LEU A 58 -1.24 -6.10 5.39
C LEU A 58 -0.71 -5.98 6.83
N TYR A 59 0.52 -6.43 7.08
CA TYR A 59 1.17 -6.24 8.38
C TYR A 59 1.46 -4.76 8.68
N LYS A 60 1.86 -3.93 7.70
CA LYS A 60 1.99 -2.47 7.88
C LYS A 60 0.66 -1.84 8.30
N ILE A 61 -0.45 -2.25 7.69
CA ILE A 61 -1.78 -1.68 7.95
C ILE A 61 -2.32 -2.13 9.32
N HIS A 62 -2.24 -3.42 9.64
CA HIS A 62 -2.93 -3.99 10.79
C HIS A 62 -2.04 -4.23 12.02
N GLY A 63 -0.71 -4.24 11.86
CA GLY A 63 0.27 -4.41 12.92
C GLY A 63 0.24 -5.77 13.65
N SER A 64 -0.52 -6.75 13.15
CA SER A 64 -0.72 -8.04 13.81
C SER A 64 -0.67 -9.21 12.84
N TYR A 65 0.28 -10.13 13.06
CA TYR A 65 0.37 -11.37 12.29
C TYR A 65 -0.90 -12.23 12.37
N THR A 66 -1.59 -12.21 13.52
CA THR A 66 -2.83 -13.00 13.70
C THR A 66 -3.96 -12.45 12.84
N LYS A 67 -4.14 -11.12 12.81
CA LYS A 67 -5.17 -10.50 11.96
C LYS A 67 -4.90 -10.71 10.47
N VAL A 68 -3.62 -10.65 10.07
CA VAL A 68 -3.22 -10.91 8.68
C VAL A 68 -3.46 -12.38 8.31
N ALA A 69 -3.15 -13.31 9.21
CA ALA A 69 -3.43 -14.74 9.03
C ALA A 69 -4.92 -15.04 8.85
N GLU A 70 -5.78 -14.46 9.68
CA GLU A 70 -7.23 -14.58 9.55
C GLU A 70 -7.75 -14.01 8.22
N MET A 71 -7.21 -12.87 7.78
CA MET A 71 -7.62 -12.23 6.53
C MET A 71 -7.17 -13.01 5.28
N LEU A 72 -6.01 -13.66 5.34
CA LEU A 72 -5.44 -14.42 4.22
C LEU A 72 -5.85 -15.89 4.21
N ASP A 73 -6.57 -16.36 5.24
CA ASP A 73 -6.83 -17.79 5.47
C ASP A 73 -5.53 -18.61 5.46
N MET A 74 -4.51 -18.11 6.17
CA MET A 74 -3.17 -18.70 6.23
C MET A 74 -2.76 -18.94 7.67
N ASP A 75 -1.92 -19.95 7.91
CA ASP A 75 -1.33 -20.14 9.23
C ASP A 75 -0.45 -18.93 9.63
N ARG A 76 -0.53 -18.52 10.91
CA ARG A 76 0.20 -17.37 11.44
C ARG A 76 1.71 -17.48 11.27
N ARG A 77 2.27 -18.69 11.38
CA ARG A 77 3.71 -18.94 11.17
C ARG A 77 4.08 -18.75 9.70
N THR A 78 3.21 -19.18 8.79
CA THR A 78 3.38 -18.98 7.35
C THR A 78 3.35 -17.50 6.99
N VAL A 79 2.38 -16.74 7.50
CA VAL A 79 2.35 -15.28 7.34
C VAL A 79 3.62 -14.64 7.88
N LYS A 80 4.06 -15.01 9.09
CA LYS A 80 5.30 -14.49 9.67
C LYS A 80 6.53 -14.78 8.81
N ASN A 81 6.60 -15.94 8.17
CA ASN A 81 7.69 -16.29 7.27
C ASN A 81 7.68 -15.45 5.98
N HIS A 82 6.51 -15.05 5.51
CA HIS A 82 6.37 -14.19 4.32
C HIS A 82 6.53 -12.70 4.65
N VAL A 83 6.34 -12.25 5.89
CA VAL A 83 6.59 -10.84 6.22
C VAL A 83 8.08 -10.53 6.09
N ASN A 84 8.39 -9.67 5.13
CA ASN A 84 9.74 -9.29 4.75
C ASN A 84 10.10 -7.93 5.36
N THR A 85 11.13 -7.92 6.20
CA THR A 85 11.58 -6.74 6.94
C THR A 85 12.17 -5.65 6.06
N GLU A 86 12.78 -6.00 4.91
CA GLU A 86 13.33 -5.02 3.97
C GLU A 86 12.20 -4.24 3.26
N ILE A 87 11.09 -4.91 2.95
CA ILE A 87 9.88 -4.27 2.42
C ILE A 87 9.29 -3.31 3.46
N LEU A 88 9.21 -3.73 4.73
CA LEU A 88 8.75 -2.86 5.81
C LEU A 88 9.67 -1.64 6.04
N LYS A 89 10.99 -1.80 5.90
CA LYS A 89 11.95 -0.69 5.96
C LYS A 89 11.76 0.28 4.80
N ARG A 90 11.59 -0.23 3.57
CA ARG A 90 11.27 0.60 2.40
C ARG A 90 10.01 1.43 2.63
N TYR A 91 9.01 0.85 3.28
CA TYR A 91 7.80 1.59 3.63
C TYR A 91 8.01 2.66 4.69
N LYS A 92 8.94 2.50 5.64
CA LYS A 92 9.28 3.51 6.66
C LYS A 92 10.21 4.63 6.15
N LEU A 93 11.02 4.36 5.13
CA LEU A 93 11.93 5.33 4.53
C LEU A 93 11.22 6.31 3.57
N ASN A 94 10.02 5.97 3.14
CA ASN A 94 9.19 6.76 2.22
C ASN A 94 7.95 7.38 2.91
N ASP A 95 7.81 7.19 4.24
CA ASP A 95 6.87 7.90 5.12
C ASP A 95 7.55 9.17 5.66
#